data_AF-A0A955TCZ5-F1
#
_entry.id   AF-A0A955TCZ5-F1
#
_cell.length_a   1.000
_cell.length_b   1.000
_cell.length_c   1.000
_cell.angle_alpha   90.00
_cell.angle_beta   90.00
_cell.angle_gamma   90.00
#
_symmetry.space_group_name_H-M   'P 1'
#
loop_
_entity.id
_entity.type
_entity.pdbx_description
1 polymer ?
#
loop_
_entity_poly.entity_id
_entity_poly.type
_entity_poly.pdbx_seq_one_letter_code
_entity_poly.pdbx_strand_id
1 'polypeptide(L)'
;GVHEAAAIITFLSTGLRFFHQGQFEGRKKRISPHLVRAPQEPTDEPLQKFYDRLLAVLRQRVVRDGQWRLLNAVPAWDGNGTWDAFLIFAWQRSDEKRLLVTVNYAATQSQCYVPLPLPDLTGKKVRLKDQMGDACYERDGDELLSQGLYLDLPGWGYHVFELI
;
A
#
# COMPACT_ATOMS: atom_id res chain seq x y z
N GLY A 1 -8.09 4.88 -8.84
CA GLY A 1 -7.15 3.81 -9.26
C GLY A 1 -5.71 4.29 -9.34
N VAL A 2 -5.28 4.81 -10.50
CA VAL A 2 -3.85 5.12 -10.76
C VAL A 2 -3.26 6.17 -9.80
N HIS A 3 -4.04 7.20 -9.46
CA HIS A 3 -3.61 8.25 -8.55
C HIS A 3 -3.36 7.71 -7.14
N GLU A 4 -4.30 6.93 -6.63
CA GLU A 4 -4.24 6.29 -5.31
C GLU A 4 -3.07 5.30 -5.26
N ALA A 5 -2.91 4.45 -6.28
CA ALA A 5 -1.77 3.53 -6.37
C ALA A 5 -0.43 4.28 -6.35
N ALA A 6 -0.29 5.36 -7.13
CA ALA A 6 0.90 6.19 -7.14
C ALA A 6 1.13 6.87 -5.77
N ALA A 7 0.07 7.31 -5.09
CA ALA A 7 0.14 7.91 -3.77
C ALA A 7 0.58 6.88 -2.70
N ILE A 8 0.04 5.65 -2.75
CA ILE A 8 0.47 4.54 -1.87
C ILE A 8 1.96 4.28 -2.03
N ILE A 9 2.45 4.10 -3.27
CA ILE A 9 3.88 3.88 -3.55
C ILE A 9 4.70 5.07 -3.03
N THR A 10 4.33 6.29 -3.42
CA THR A 10 5.10 7.50 -3.13
C THR A 10 5.20 7.75 -1.62
N PHE A 11 4.08 7.70 -0.92
CA PHE A 11 4.05 8.15 0.47
C PHE A 11 4.38 7.04 1.47
N LEU A 12 4.10 5.77 1.16
CA LEU A 12 4.53 4.66 2.02
C LEU A 12 5.96 4.19 1.71
N SER A 13 6.63 4.71 0.69
CA SER A 13 8.08 4.53 0.55
C SER A 13 8.87 5.40 1.54
N THR A 14 10.18 5.18 1.58
CA THR A 14 11.11 6.00 2.38
C THR A 14 11.27 7.40 1.75
N GLY A 15 11.54 8.41 2.59
CA GLY A 15 11.86 9.76 2.13
C GLY A 15 10.90 10.85 2.61
N LEU A 16 11.10 12.07 2.08
CA LEU A 16 10.26 13.22 2.38
C LEU A 16 8.91 13.12 1.66
N ARG A 17 7.84 13.53 2.35
CA ARG A 17 6.46 13.43 1.88
C ARG A 17 5.89 14.83 1.73
N PHE A 18 5.74 15.28 0.49
CA PHE A 18 5.17 16.58 0.16
C PHE A 18 3.79 16.41 -0.45
N PHE A 19 2.82 17.17 0.07
CA PHE A 19 1.47 17.22 -0.45
C PHE A 19 1.21 18.61 -1.04
N HIS A 20 0.56 18.64 -2.20
CA HIS A 20 0.14 19.88 -2.80
C HIS A 20 -1.12 20.41 -2.09
N GLN A 21 -1.25 21.74 -1.97
CA GLN A 21 -2.48 22.33 -1.46
C GLN A 21 -3.67 21.95 -2.35
N GLY A 22 -4.76 21.45 -1.75
CA GLY A 22 -5.94 21.00 -2.49
C GLY A 22 -5.87 19.55 -2.99
N GLN A 23 -4.77 18.84 -2.77
CA GLN A 23 -4.59 17.46 -3.24
C GLN A 23 -5.59 16.49 -2.59
N PHE A 24 -5.89 16.67 -1.30
CA PHE A 24 -6.80 15.80 -0.57
C PHE A 24 -8.25 16.01 -1.00
N GLU A 25 -8.58 17.23 -1.40
CA GLU A 25 -9.90 17.61 -1.89
C GLU A 25 -10.08 17.33 -3.39
N GLY A 26 -9.04 16.89 -4.10
CA GLY A 26 -9.10 16.61 -5.54
C GLY A 26 -9.14 17.84 -6.44
N ARG A 27 -8.63 18.99 -5.96
CA ARG A 27 -8.57 20.22 -6.75
C ARG A 27 -7.72 20.03 -7.99
N LYS A 28 -8.25 20.40 -9.15
CA LYS A 28 -7.60 20.18 -10.46
C LYS A 28 -6.91 21.45 -10.96
N LYS A 29 -7.31 22.61 -10.47
CA LYS A 29 -6.78 23.89 -10.93
C LYS A 29 -5.51 24.26 -10.16
N ARG A 30 -4.40 24.34 -10.87
CA ARG A 30 -3.15 24.89 -10.33
C ARG A 30 -3.34 26.38 -10.04
N ILE A 31 -3.16 26.75 -8.78
CA ILE A 31 -3.21 28.16 -8.35
C ILE A 31 -1.84 28.77 -8.67
N SER A 32 -1.84 29.88 -9.41
CA SER A 32 -0.63 30.68 -9.58
C SER A 32 -0.27 31.35 -8.25
N PRO A 33 1.00 31.31 -7.80
CA PRO A 33 1.41 31.99 -6.56
C PRO A 33 1.21 33.50 -6.62
N HIS A 34 1.08 34.07 -7.83
CA HIS A 34 0.77 35.50 -8.03
C HIS A 34 -0.71 35.84 -7.79
N LEU A 35 -1.58 34.84 -7.65
CA LEU A 35 -3.00 35.02 -7.45
C LEU A 35 -3.34 34.72 -5.99
N VAL A 36 -3.72 35.74 -5.20
CA VAL A 36 -4.15 35.59 -3.80
C VAL A 36 -5.59 35.03 -3.69
N ARG A 37 -6.03 34.28 -4.70
CA ARG A 37 -7.37 33.68 -4.77
C ARG A 37 -7.32 32.36 -5.51
N ALA A 38 -8.19 31.45 -5.11
CA ALA A 38 -8.41 30.17 -5.75
C ALA A 38 -9.86 30.09 -6.27
N PRO A 39 -10.11 29.36 -7.36
CA PRO A 39 -11.47 28.96 -7.70
C PRO A 39 -12.03 28.06 -6.59
N GLN A 40 -13.33 28.19 -6.33
CA GLN A 40 -14.04 27.21 -5.52
C GLN A 40 -14.22 25.95 -6.36
N GLU A 41 -13.76 24.81 -5.86
CA GLU A 41 -13.93 23.49 -6.46
C GLU A 41 -14.63 22.61 -5.43
N PRO A 42 -15.63 21.81 -5.85
CA PRO A 42 -16.24 20.84 -4.95
C PRO A 42 -15.21 19.81 -4.51
N THR A 43 -15.33 19.33 -3.28
CA THR A 43 -14.47 18.26 -2.76
C THR A 43 -14.85 16.92 -3.39
N ASP A 44 -13.85 16.17 -3.82
CA ASP A 44 -13.98 14.75 -4.16
C ASP A 44 -13.99 13.93 -2.86
N GLU A 45 -15.18 13.61 -2.34
CA GLU A 45 -15.32 12.91 -1.05
C GLU A 45 -14.66 11.52 -1.02
N PRO A 46 -14.80 10.65 -2.05
CA PRO A 46 -14.06 9.39 -2.10
C PRO A 46 -12.54 9.59 -1.98
N LEU A 47 -11.97 10.56 -2.71
CA LEU A 47 -10.54 10.84 -2.66
C LEU A 47 -10.11 11.40 -1.30
N GLN A 48 -10.92 12.26 -0.70
CA GLN A 48 -10.65 12.79 0.64
C GLN A 48 -10.61 11.67 1.67
N LYS A 49 -11.57 10.74 1.65
CA LYS A 49 -11.59 9.55 2.52
C LYS A 49 -10.36 8.66 2.33
N PHE A 50 -9.90 8.51 1.08
CA PHE A 50 -8.65 7.82 0.78
C PHE A 50 -7.46 8.50 1.47
N TYR A 51 -7.33 9.82 1.34
CA TYR A 51 -6.23 10.55 1.98
C TYR A 51 -6.33 10.55 3.52
N ASP A 52 -7.52 10.61 4.08
CA ASP A 52 -7.71 10.49 5.53
C ASP A 52 -7.18 9.15 6.05
N ARG A 53 -7.50 8.05 5.36
CA ARG A 53 -6.97 6.71 5.68
C ARG A 53 -5.45 6.65 5.50
N LEU A 54 -4.93 7.18 4.39
CA LEU A 54 -3.49 7.19 4.11
C LEU A 54 -2.71 7.98 5.16
N LEU A 55 -3.22 9.16 5.56
CA LEU A 55 -2.61 9.97 6.61
C LEU A 55 -2.66 9.28 7.97
N ALA A 56 -3.68 8.49 8.26
CA ALA A 56 -3.73 7.67 9.47
C ALA A 56 -2.62 6.61 9.47
N VAL A 57 -2.39 5.91 8.34
CA VAL A 57 -1.27 4.96 8.19
C VAL A 57 0.08 5.67 8.34
N LEU A 58 0.27 6.84 7.69
CA LEU A 58 1.51 7.62 7.77
C LEU A 58 1.83 8.16 9.18
N ARG A 59 0.86 8.14 10.11
CA ARG A 59 1.06 8.51 11.51
C ARG A 59 1.62 7.37 12.35
N GLN A 60 1.53 6.13 11.89
CA GLN A 60 2.05 4.97 12.61
C GLN A 60 3.57 5.04 12.72
N ARG A 61 4.12 4.69 13.89
CA ARG A 61 5.57 4.74 14.16
C ARG A 61 6.35 3.79 13.25
N VAL A 62 5.75 2.65 12.90
CA VAL A 62 6.37 1.68 11.97
C VAL A 62 6.70 2.29 10.60
N VAL A 63 5.92 3.27 10.11
CA VAL A 63 6.13 3.95 8.82
C VAL A 63 7.07 5.16 8.92
N ARG A 64 7.30 5.66 10.13
CA ARG A 64 8.14 6.85 10.39
C ARG A 64 9.56 6.46 10.79
N ASP A 65 9.66 5.48 11.67
CA ASP A 65 10.88 5.12 12.38
C ASP A 65 11.25 3.64 12.17
N GLY A 66 10.43 2.88 11.46
CA GLY A 66 10.67 1.46 11.20
C GLY A 66 11.72 1.24 10.10
N GLN A 67 12.09 -0.03 9.93
CA GLN A 67 12.93 -0.47 8.83
C GLN A 67 12.06 -0.79 7.62
N TRP A 68 12.40 -0.17 6.50
CA TRP A 68 11.79 -0.45 5.21
C TRP A 68 12.56 -1.53 4.47
N ARG A 69 11.85 -2.42 3.76
CA ARG A 69 12.44 -3.45 2.91
C ARG A 69 11.59 -3.69 1.66
N LEU A 70 12.22 -3.64 0.49
CA LEU A 70 11.62 -4.12 -0.76
C LEU A 70 11.51 -5.65 -0.73
N LEU A 71 10.38 -6.18 -1.22
CA LEU A 71 10.14 -7.60 -1.39
C LEU A 71 9.92 -7.91 -2.87
N ASN A 72 10.44 -9.06 -3.31
CA ASN A 72 10.30 -9.49 -4.70
C ASN A 72 9.03 -10.31 -4.86
N ALA A 73 8.22 -9.98 -5.86
CA ALA A 73 7.16 -10.85 -6.34
C ALA A 73 7.77 -12.06 -7.07
N VAL A 74 7.07 -13.19 -7.01
CA VAL A 74 7.36 -14.38 -7.82
C VAL A 74 6.11 -14.78 -8.61
N PRO A 75 6.27 -15.46 -9.76
CA PRO A 75 5.13 -15.91 -10.57
C PRO A 75 4.14 -16.73 -9.75
N ALA A 76 2.84 -16.50 -9.97
CA ALA A 76 1.79 -17.30 -9.35
C ALA A 76 1.74 -18.73 -9.92
N TRP A 77 2.07 -18.88 -11.20
CA TRP A 77 2.24 -20.15 -11.91
C TRP A 77 3.08 -19.91 -13.17
N ASP A 78 3.58 -20.99 -13.77
CA ASP A 78 4.39 -20.90 -14.99
C ASP A 78 3.59 -20.31 -16.17
N GLY A 79 4.24 -19.44 -16.95
CA GLY A 79 3.61 -18.70 -18.05
C GLY A 79 2.77 -17.47 -17.65
N ASN A 80 2.58 -17.19 -16.35
CA ASN A 80 2.00 -15.90 -15.92
C ASN A 80 3.10 -14.87 -15.69
N GLY A 81 3.24 -13.89 -16.58
CA GLY A 81 4.21 -12.79 -16.47
C GLY A 81 3.71 -11.54 -15.71
N THR A 82 2.47 -11.53 -15.23
CA THR A 82 1.86 -10.32 -14.62
C THR A 82 2.44 -9.97 -13.24
N TRP A 83 3.20 -10.88 -12.62
CA TRP A 83 3.86 -10.64 -11.32
C TRP A 83 4.83 -9.46 -11.36
N ASP A 84 5.44 -9.15 -12.51
CA ASP A 84 6.38 -8.03 -12.70
C ASP A 84 5.70 -6.66 -12.59
N ALA A 85 4.36 -6.62 -12.63
CA ALA A 85 3.59 -5.40 -12.39
C ALA A 85 3.52 -4.99 -10.91
N PHE A 86 3.95 -5.86 -9.99
CA PHE A 86 3.82 -5.60 -8.55
C PHE A 86 5.01 -4.84 -7.97
N LEU A 87 4.69 -3.81 -7.18
CA LEU A 87 5.61 -3.17 -6.26
C LEU A 87 5.19 -3.55 -4.83
N ILE A 88 6.06 -4.26 -4.12
CA ILE A 88 5.77 -4.76 -2.78
C ILE A 88 6.91 -4.42 -1.84
N PHE A 89 6.56 -3.89 -0.68
CA PHE A 89 7.54 -3.58 0.36
C PHE A 89 6.92 -3.68 1.74
N ALA A 90 7.76 -3.86 2.75
CA ALA A 90 7.34 -3.99 4.14
C ALA A 90 7.97 -2.91 5.01
N TRP A 91 7.26 -2.53 6.06
CA TRP A 91 7.78 -1.79 7.19
C TRP A 91 7.73 -2.65 8.43
N GLN A 92 8.82 -2.67 9.18
CA GLN A 92 8.91 -3.42 10.43
C GLN A 92 9.57 -2.62 11.55
N ARG A 93 9.10 -2.83 12.77
CA ARG A 93 9.70 -2.28 13.99
C ARG A 93 9.37 -3.24 15.13
N SER A 94 10.28 -3.44 16.08
CA SER A 94 10.17 -4.51 17.09
C SER A 94 9.02 -4.35 18.09
N ASP A 95 8.53 -3.13 18.28
CA ASP A 95 7.48 -2.74 19.23
C ASP A 95 6.13 -2.41 18.56
N GLU A 96 6.01 -2.56 17.23
CA GLU A 96 4.81 -2.19 16.45
C GLU A 96 4.40 -3.35 15.54
N LYS A 97 3.14 -3.32 15.06
CA LYS A 97 2.68 -4.26 14.05
C LYS A 97 3.36 -3.99 12.70
N ARG A 98 3.70 -5.06 11.99
CA ARG A 98 4.37 -4.99 10.68
C ARG A 98 3.34 -4.58 9.61
N LEU A 99 3.77 -3.72 8.68
CA LEU A 99 2.99 -3.39 7.50
C LEU A 99 3.57 -4.05 6.25
N LEU A 100 2.70 -4.60 5.41
CA LEU A 100 3.00 -5.08 4.07
C LEU A 100 2.18 -4.27 3.07
N VAL A 101 2.87 -3.52 2.22
CA VAL A 101 2.26 -2.71 1.16
C VAL A 101 2.42 -3.44 -0.16
N THR A 102 1.33 -3.63 -0.88
CA THR A 102 1.30 -4.30 -2.18
C THR A 102 0.57 -3.39 -3.17
N VAL A 103 1.14 -3.18 -4.35
CA VAL A 103 0.52 -2.37 -5.40
C VAL A 103 0.73 -3.07 -6.74
N ASN A 104 -0.35 -3.36 -7.46
CA ASN A 104 -0.31 -3.70 -8.88
C ASN A 104 -0.25 -2.38 -9.66
N TYR A 105 0.94 -1.99 -10.12
CA TYR A 105 1.15 -0.74 -10.85
C TYR A 105 1.06 -0.92 -12.37
N ALA A 106 0.05 -1.67 -12.81
CA ALA A 106 -0.34 -1.82 -14.20
C ALA A 106 -1.85 -1.62 -14.39
N ALA A 107 -2.27 -1.42 -15.64
CA ALA A 107 -3.69 -1.27 -15.99
C ALA A 107 -4.46 -2.60 -16.02
N THR A 108 -3.77 -3.74 -16.02
CA THR A 108 -4.35 -5.08 -16.10
C THR A 108 -4.44 -5.72 -14.73
N GLN A 109 -5.36 -6.68 -14.56
CA GLN A 109 -5.33 -7.57 -13.40
C GLN A 109 -4.04 -8.39 -13.41
N SER A 110 -3.44 -8.57 -12.24
CA SER A 110 -2.14 -9.20 -12.08
C SER A 110 -2.13 -10.13 -10.87
N GLN A 111 -1.35 -11.22 -10.94
CA GLN A 111 -1.19 -12.17 -9.84
C GLN A 111 0.27 -12.46 -9.53
N CYS A 112 0.57 -12.69 -8.25
CA CYS A 112 1.89 -13.15 -7.81
C CYS A 112 1.80 -13.88 -6.47
N TYR A 113 2.90 -14.52 -6.09
CA TYR A 113 3.21 -14.78 -4.68
C TYR A 113 4.25 -13.78 -4.18
N VAL A 114 4.20 -13.50 -2.89
CA VAL A 114 5.21 -12.70 -2.18
C VAL A 114 5.82 -13.54 -1.07
N PRO A 115 7.08 -13.99 -1.21
CA PRO A 115 7.80 -14.63 -0.12
C PRO A 115 7.97 -13.67 1.06
N LEU A 116 7.59 -14.11 2.26
CA LEU A 116 7.66 -13.32 3.48
C LEU A 116 8.78 -13.84 4.38
N PRO A 117 9.94 -13.15 4.48
CA PRO A 117 11.08 -13.61 5.28
C PRO A 117 10.86 -13.32 6.78
N LEU A 118 9.81 -13.91 7.35
CA LEU A 118 9.26 -13.59 8.68
C LEU A 118 9.21 -14.85 9.56
N PRO A 119 10.35 -15.39 9.98
CA PRO A 119 10.41 -16.66 10.71
C PRO A 119 9.65 -16.63 12.05
N ASP A 120 9.32 -15.44 12.55
CA ASP A 120 8.50 -15.24 13.74
C ASP A 120 7.03 -15.64 13.55
N LEU A 121 6.59 -16.00 12.33
CA LEU A 121 5.23 -16.47 12.03
C LEU A 121 5.03 -17.98 12.23
N THR A 122 6.10 -18.76 12.44
CA THR A 122 6.00 -20.23 12.55
C THR A 122 4.99 -20.69 13.60
N GLY A 123 4.10 -21.60 13.23
CA GLY A 123 3.06 -22.17 14.08
C GLY A 123 1.99 -21.18 14.58
N LYS A 124 1.91 -19.97 13.99
CA LYS A 124 0.94 -18.94 14.37
C LYS A 124 -0.14 -18.78 13.32
N LYS A 125 -1.33 -18.37 13.76
CA LYS A 125 -2.31 -17.77 12.85
C LYS A 125 -2.00 -16.29 12.69
N VAL A 126 -1.95 -15.83 11.45
CA VAL A 126 -1.64 -14.46 11.09
C VAL A 126 -2.88 -13.81 10.52
N ARG A 127 -3.25 -12.65 11.06
CA ARG A 127 -4.34 -11.87 10.50
C ARG A 127 -3.77 -10.71 9.69
N LEU A 128 -4.16 -10.64 8.42
CA LEU A 128 -3.83 -9.54 7.52
C LEU A 128 -5.04 -8.61 7.46
N LYS A 129 -4.92 -7.42 8.06
CA LYS A 129 -5.97 -6.40 8.04
C LYS A 129 -5.57 -5.25 7.14
N ASP A 130 -6.31 -5.02 6.06
CA ASP A 130 -6.07 -3.88 5.19
C ASP A 130 -6.43 -2.58 5.91
N GLN A 131 -5.49 -1.64 5.94
CA GLN A 131 -5.66 -0.32 6.57
C GLN A 131 -6.25 0.71 5.60
N MET A 132 -6.21 0.43 4.29
CA MET A 132 -6.76 1.30 3.25
C MET A 132 -8.12 0.82 2.73
N GLY A 133 -8.42 -0.46 2.89
CA GLY A 133 -9.68 -1.11 2.54
C GLY A 133 -10.37 -1.80 3.71
N ASP A 134 -11.40 -2.59 3.42
CA ASP A 134 -12.14 -3.36 4.44
C ASP A 134 -11.72 -4.85 4.45
N ALA A 135 -10.74 -5.22 3.62
CA ALA A 135 -10.28 -6.60 3.50
C ALA A 135 -9.59 -7.08 4.78
N CYS A 136 -9.98 -8.26 5.26
CA CYS A 136 -9.36 -8.91 6.40
C CYS A 136 -9.27 -10.41 6.14
N TYR A 137 -8.07 -10.96 6.26
CA TYR A 137 -7.79 -12.37 6.00
C TYR A 137 -7.12 -13.01 7.20
N GLU A 138 -7.46 -14.26 7.49
CA GLU A 138 -6.66 -15.11 8.38
C GLU A 138 -5.92 -16.14 7.53
N ARG A 139 -4.63 -16.33 7.84
CA ARG A 139 -3.73 -17.26 7.17
C ARG A 139 -2.91 -18.02 8.19
N ASP A 140 -2.53 -19.22 7.80
CA ASP A 140 -1.57 -20.00 8.56
C ASP A 140 -0.15 -19.45 8.33
N GLY A 141 0.60 -19.25 9.40
CA GLY A 141 1.95 -18.70 9.35
C GLY A 141 2.95 -19.63 8.66
N ASP A 142 2.78 -20.95 8.78
CA ASP A 142 3.65 -21.93 8.11
C ASP A 142 3.39 -21.96 6.60
N GLU A 143 2.13 -21.77 6.18
CA GLU A 143 1.76 -21.58 4.77
C GLU A 143 2.37 -20.29 4.20
N LEU A 144 2.25 -19.17 4.91
CA LEU A 144 2.85 -17.89 4.51
C LEU A 144 4.38 -17.95 4.41
N LEU A 145 5.04 -18.75 5.25
CA LEU A 145 6.49 -18.92 5.21
C LEU A 145 6.96 -19.86 4.11
N SER A 146 6.18 -20.91 3.81
CA SER A 146 6.54 -21.91 2.81
C SER A 146 6.21 -21.50 1.38
N GLN A 147 5.03 -20.90 1.15
CA GLN A 147 4.54 -20.53 -0.17
C GLN A 147 4.58 -19.02 -0.43
N GLY A 148 4.56 -18.21 0.63
CA GLY A 148 4.37 -16.77 0.52
C GLY A 148 2.89 -16.36 0.51
N LEU A 149 2.63 -15.06 0.42
CA LEU A 149 1.28 -14.53 0.30
C LEU A 149 0.87 -14.48 -1.18
N TYR A 150 -0.19 -15.21 -1.55
CA TYR A 150 -0.82 -15.07 -2.86
C TYR A 150 -1.55 -13.72 -2.96
N LEU A 151 -1.36 -13.03 -4.09
CA LEU A 151 -2.03 -11.78 -4.42
C LEU A 151 -2.68 -11.89 -5.80
N ASP A 152 -3.92 -11.41 -5.89
CA ASP A 152 -4.66 -11.23 -7.14
C ASP A 152 -5.35 -9.87 -7.09
N LEU A 153 -4.82 -8.90 -7.84
CA LEU A 153 -5.27 -7.51 -7.78
C LEU A 153 -5.73 -7.01 -9.15
N PRO A 154 -6.84 -6.24 -9.21
CA PRO A 154 -7.20 -5.52 -10.43
C PRO A 154 -6.12 -4.50 -10.79
N GLY A 155 -6.21 -3.93 -12.00
CA GLY A 155 -5.31 -2.86 -12.42
C GLY A 155 -5.34 -1.67 -11.45
N TRP A 156 -4.16 -1.17 -11.08
CA TRP A 156 -3.96 -0.13 -10.06
C TRP A 156 -4.49 -0.50 -8.66
N GLY A 157 -4.76 -1.79 -8.41
CA GLY A 157 -5.17 -2.30 -7.12
C GLY A 157 -4.02 -2.29 -6.12
N TYR A 158 -4.34 -2.18 -4.84
CA TYR A 158 -3.36 -2.19 -3.77
C TYR A 158 -3.95 -2.72 -2.46
N HIS A 159 -3.08 -3.17 -1.56
CA HIS A 159 -3.39 -3.41 -0.16
C HIS A 159 -2.31 -2.82 0.74
N VAL A 160 -2.72 -2.41 1.94
CA VAL A 160 -1.79 -2.02 3.01
C VAL A 160 -2.14 -2.86 4.23
N PHE A 161 -1.59 -4.08 4.28
CA PHE A 161 -1.89 -5.04 5.32
C PHE A 161 -1.07 -4.76 6.57
N GLU A 162 -1.76 -4.60 7.69
CA GLU A 162 -1.19 -4.79 9.02
C GLU A 162 -1.24 -6.27 9.38
N LEU A 163 -0.08 -6.84 9.72
CA LEU A 163 0.06 -8.22 10.16
C LEU A 163 -0.05 -8.27 11.68
N ILE A 164 -1.11 -8.91 12.19
CA ILE A 164 -1.46 -8.98 13.62
C ILE A 164 -1.12 -10.34 14.20
#